data_AF-A0A377D4B8-F1
#
_entry.id   AF-A0A377D4B8-F1
#
_cell.length_a   1.000
_cell.length_b   1.000
_cell.length_c   1.000
_cell.angle_alpha   90.00
_cell.angle_beta   90.00
_cell.angle_gamma   90.00
#
_symmetry.space_group_name_H-M   'P 1'
#
loop_
_entity.id
_entity.type
_entity.pdbx_description
1 polymer ?
#
loop_
_entity_poly.entity_id
_entity_poly.type
_entity_poly.pdbx_seq_one_letter_code
_entity_poly.pdbx_strand_id
1 'polypeptide(L)'
;MNSTINGSVKALPGFSSDNYAAIPSESIRRLLALREAGIIHILALGEDYEMEINESRTVLKTEDNSYSFDVFIDARGQRPA
;
A
#
# COMPACT_ATOMS: atom_id res chain seq x y z
N MET A 1 -51.41 -17.40 -6.75
CA MET A 1 -50.98 -15.98 -6.88
C MET A 1 -49.60 -15.90 -6.27
N ASN A 2 -48.56 -16.05 -7.08
CA ASN A 2 -47.18 -16.17 -6.60
C ASN A 2 -46.45 -14.91 -7.07
N SER A 3 -46.35 -13.91 -6.20
CA SER A 3 -45.64 -12.66 -6.51
C SER A 3 -44.16 -12.83 -6.20
N THR A 4 -43.37 -12.72 -7.26
CA THR A 4 -41.91 -12.72 -7.31
C THR A 4 -41.32 -11.60 -6.46
N ILE A 5 -40.44 -11.95 -5.51
CA ILE A 5 -39.60 -10.98 -4.79
C ILE A 5 -38.44 -10.53 -5.69
N ASN A 6 -38.61 -9.41 -6.41
CA ASN A 6 -37.51 -8.73 -7.10
C ASN A 6 -36.72 -7.89 -6.08
N GLY A 7 -35.74 -8.52 -5.43
CA GLY A 7 -34.73 -7.81 -4.65
C GLY A 7 -33.59 -7.33 -5.55
N SER A 8 -33.68 -6.09 -6.05
CA SER A 8 -32.53 -5.45 -6.71
C SER A 8 -31.49 -5.09 -5.64
N VAL A 9 -30.40 -5.85 -5.57
CA VAL A 9 -29.24 -5.50 -4.73
C VAL A 9 -28.58 -4.28 -5.35
N LYS A 10 -28.82 -3.10 -4.77
CA LYS A 10 -28.14 -1.85 -5.13
C LYS A 10 -26.73 -1.90 -4.54
N ALA A 11 -25.72 -2.09 -5.38
CA ALA A 11 -24.33 -1.91 -4.98
C ALA A 11 -24.12 -0.46 -4.51
N LEU A 12 -23.61 -0.30 -3.28
CA LEU A 12 -23.28 0.98 -2.67
C LEU A 12 -21.94 1.48 -3.24
N PRO A 13 -21.79 2.77 -3.59
CA PRO A 13 -20.52 3.30 -4.07
C PRO A 13 -19.60 3.52 -2.86
N GLY A 14 -18.61 2.64 -2.70
CA GLY A 14 -17.64 2.72 -1.60
C GLY A 14 -16.96 1.42 -1.23
N PHE A 15 -16.83 0.45 -2.15
CA PHE A 15 -15.98 -0.72 -1.90
C PHE A 15 -14.52 -0.33 -2.09
N SER A 16 -13.91 0.27 -1.07
CA SER A 16 -12.46 0.19 -0.91
C SER A 16 -12.18 -1.24 -0.46
N SER A 17 -11.88 -2.12 -1.40
CA SER A 17 -11.22 -3.38 -1.06
C SER A 17 -9.95 -2.98 -0.35
N ASP A 18 -9.87 -3.14 0.97
CA ASP A 18 -8.60 -2.98 1.67
C ASP A 18 -7.60 -3.87 0.95
N ASN A 19 -6.64 -3.25 0.24
CA ASN A 19 -5.68 -3.94 -0.63
C ASN A 19 -4.86 -5.00 0.12
N TYR A 20 -4.93 -5.00 1.45
CA TYR A 20 -4.25 -5.95 2.33
C TYR A 20 -5.16 -7.10 2.82
N ALA A 21 -6.49 -6.95 2.81
CA ALA A 21 -7.42 -7.97 3.31
C ALA A 21 -7.49 -9.21 2.42
N ALA A 22 -7.12 -9.09 1.14
CA ALA A 22 -7.04 -10.18 0.18
C ALA A 22 -5.67 -10.87 0.12
N ILE A 23 -4.67 -10.39 0.88
CA ILE A 23 -3.33 -10.98 0.89
C ILE A 23 -3.37 -12.27 1.73
N PRO A 24 -3.01 -13.45 1.17
CA PRO A 24 -2.95 -14.68 1.94
C PRO A 24 -1.98 -14.54 3.13
N SER A 25 -2.34 -15.10 4.28
CA SER A 25 -1.51 -15.05 5.49
C SER A 25 -0.09 -15.60 5.28
N GLU A 26 0.07 -16.56 4.37
CA GLU A 26 1.38 -17.11 3.99
C GLU A 26 2.29 -16.07 3.32
N SER A 27 1.75 -15.17 2.51
CA SER A 27 2.52 -14.08 1.89
C SER A 27 3.08 -13.12 2.93
N ILE A 28 2.29 -12.80 3.97
CA ILE A 28 2.75 -11.95 5.09
C ILE A 28 3.87 -12.66 5.87
N ARG A 29 3.74 -13.96 6.16
CA ARG A 29 4.78 -14.72 6.86
C ARG A 29 6.10 -14.75 6.09
N ARG A 30 6.07 -14.90 4.76
CA ARG A 30 7.28 -14.85 3.92
C ARG A 30 7.96 -13.49 4.00
N LEU A 31 7.18 -12.41 3.95
CA LEU A 31 7.69 -11.04 4.11
C LEU A 31 8.39 -10.87 5.47
N LEU A 32 7.77 -11.34 6.56
CA LEU A 32 8.36 -11.29 7.89
C LEU A 32 9.64 -12.13 8.01
N ALA A 33 9.67 -13.33 7.44
CA ALA A 33 10.86 -14.17 7.43
C ALA A 33 12.03 -13.51 6.67
N LEU A 34 11.77 -12.85 5.54
CA LEU A 34 12.78 -12.09 4.81
C LEU A 34 13.30 -10.89 5.62
N ARG A 35 12.43 -10.24 6.40
CA ARG A 35 12.83 -9.16 7.32
C ARG A 35 13.70 -9.70 8.45
N GLU A 36 13.33 -10.82 9.08
CA GLU A 36 14.12 -11.47 10.12
C GLU A 36 15.48 -11.95 9.61
N ALA A 37 15.55 -12.41 8.36
CA ALA A 37 16.79 -12.75 7.69
C ALA A 37 17.64 -11.53 7.26
N GLY A 38 17.13 -10.31 7.43
CA GLY A 38 17.82 -9.07 7.03
C GLY A 38 17.91 -8.85 5.52
N ILE A 39 17.12 -9.56 4.73
CA ILE A 39 17.09 -9.45 3.27
C ILE A 39 16.28 -8.22 2.83
N ILE A 40 15.27 -7.85 3.63
CA ILE A 40 14.46 -6.65 3.41
C ILE A 40 14.34 -5.83 4.68
N HIS A 41 14.17 -4.52 4.51
CA HIS A 41 13.86 -3.60 5.60
C HIS A 41 12.47 -3.00 5.39
N ILE A 42 11.67 -3.00 6.45
CA ILE A 42 10.39 -2.30 6.48
C ILE A 42 10.64 -0.99 7.23
N LEU A 43 10.39 0.12 6.54
CA LEU A 43 10.54 1.46 7.08
C LEU A 43 9.16 2.10 7.24
N ALA A 44 8.86 2.58 8.44
CA ALA A 44 7.68 3.41 8.68
C ALA A 44 8.04 4.86 8.38
N LEU A 45 7.36 5.47 7.41
CA LEU A 45 7.63 6.85 6.98
C LEU A 45 6.86 7.90 7.78
N GLY A 46 5.77 7.50 8.45
CA GLY A 46 4.82 8.43 9.06
C GLY A 46 3.84 9.01 8.04
N GLU A 47 3.01 9.95 8.50
CA GLU A 47 2.01 10.62 7.65
C GLU A 47 2.63 11.74 6.80
N ASP A 48 3.61 12.46 7.35
CA ASP A 48 4.14 13.70 6.78
C ASP A 48 5.55 13.55 6.19
N TYR A 49 5.78 12.50 5.41
CA TYR A 49 7.05 12.35 4.71
C TYR A 49 7.04 13.09 3.37
N GLU A 50 8.17 13.70 3.05
CA GLU A 50 8.41 14.33 1.75
C GLU A 50 9.16 13.36 0.82
N MET A 51 8.84 13.43 -0.46
CA MET A 51 9.50 12.63 -1.49
C MET A 51 10.07 13.53 -2.58
N GLU A 52 11.38 13.51 -2.73
CA GLU A 52 12.11 14.23 -3.76
C GLU A 52 12.64 13.25 -4.80
N ILE A 53 12.22 13.42 -6.06
CA ILE A 53 12.73 12.62 -7.18
C ILE A 53 13.74 13.49 -7.93
N ASN A 54 15.01 13.09 -7.87
CA ASN A 54 16.10 13.70 -8.62
C ASN A 54 16.43 12.84 -9.84
N GLU A 55 17.29 13.36 -10.74
CA GLU A 55 17.67 12.69 -11.99
C GLU A 55 18.24 11.27 -11.79
N SER A 56 18.86 11.00 -10.65
CA SER A 56 19.54 9.73 -10.36
C SER A 56 19.01 8.95 -9.16
N ARG A 57 18.22 9.60 -8.28
CA ARG A 57 17.84 9.03 -6.98
C ARG A 57 16.51 9.56 -6.48
N THR A 58 15.83 8.77 -5.67
CA THR A 58 14.69 9.22 -4.86
C THR A 58 15.14 9.38 -3.41
N VAL A 59 14.79 10.52 -2.81
CA VAL A 59 15.06 10.82 -1.40
C VAL A 59 13.73 10.92 -0.67
N LEU A 60 13.57 10.15 0.40
CA LEU A 60 12.45 10.25 1.33
C LEU A 60 12.93 10.97 2.59
N LYS A 61 12.27 12.07 2.94
CA LYS A 61 12.55 12.81 4.18
C LYS A 61 11.38 12.61 5.13
N THR A 62 11.67 12.17 6.34
CA THR A 62 10.74 12.15 7.46
C THR A 62 11.19 13.20 8.47
N GLU A 63 10.41 13.45 9.53
CA GLU A 63 10.79 14.39 10.59
C GLU A 63 12.20 14.09 11.15
N ASP A 64 12.48 12.81 11.40
CA ASP A 64 13.73 12.40 12.06
C ASP A 64 14.86 11.95 11.11
N ASN A 65 14.55 11.66 9.83
CA ASN A 65 15.47 10.88 8.98
C ASN A 65 15.39 11.24 7.50
N SER A 66 16.45 10.88 6.77
CA SER A 66 16.50 10.97 5.30
C SER A 66 17.02 9.67 4.72
N TYR A 67 16.29 9.12 3.75
CA TYR A 67 16.57 7.84 3.10
C TYR A 67 16.72 8.05 1.61
N SER A 68 17.83 7.56 1.03
CA SER A 68 18.11 7.69 -0.41
C SER A 68 18.12 6.33 -1.09
N PHE A 69 17.44 6.25 -2.22
CA PHE A 69 17.30 5.03 -3.01
C PHE A 69 17.70 5.30 -4.47
N ASP A 70 18.53 4.42 -5.03
CA ASP A 70 18.90 4.47 -6.46
C ASP A 70 17.72 4.08 -7.36
N VAL A 71 16.85 3.17 -6.89
CA VAL A 71 15.62 2.77 -7.59
C VAL A 71 14.47 2.79 -6.58
N PHE A 72 13.40 3.49 -6.93
CA PHE A 72 12.20 3.60 -6.10
C PHE A 72 10.94 3.27 -6.91
N ILE A 73 10.08 2.43 -6.36
CA ILE A 73 8.81 2.02 -6.98
C ILE A 73 7.68 2.59 -6.12
N ASP A 74 7.00 3.62 -6.62
CA ASP A 74 5.83 4.20 -5.94
C ASP A 74 4.58 3.36 -6.26
N ALA A 75 4.19 2.50 -5.31
CA ALA A 75 3.03 1.64 -5.42
C ALA A 75 1.75 2.25 -4.80
N ARG A 76 1.76 3.55 -4.43
CA ARG A 76 0.60 4.21 -3.78
C ARG A 76 -0.59 4.47 -4.72
N GLY A 77 -0.46 4.15 -6.00
CA GLY A 77 -1.49 4.44 -7.02
C GLY A 77 -1.50 5.91 -7.43
N GLN A 78 -2.57 6.35 -8.11
CA GLN A 78 -2.70 7.73 -8.55
C GLN A 78 -3.00 8.65 -7.36
N ARG A 79 -2.26 9.76 -7.25
CA ARG A 79 -2.68 10.88 -6.38
C ARG A 79 -3.94 11.50 -6.98
N PRO A 80 -4.95 11.84 -6.16
CA PRO A 80 -6.09 12.61 -6.65
C PRO A 80 -5.58 13.90 -7.30
N ALA A 81 -6.16 14.22 -8.46
CA ALA A 81 -5.82 15.39 -9.27
C ALA A 81 -6.13 16.72 -8.56
#